data_AF-A0AA96JX42-F1
#
_entry.id   AF-A0AA96JX42-F1
#
_cell.length_a   1.000
_cell.length_b   1.000
_cell.length_c   1.000
_cell.angle_alpha   90.00
_cell.angle_beta   90.00
_cell.angle_gamma   90.00
#
_symmetry.space_group_name_H-M   'P 1'
#
loop_
_entity.id
_entity.type
_entity.pdbx_description
1 polymer ?
#
loop_
_entity_poly.entity_id
_entity_poly.type
_entity_poly.pdbx_seq_one_letter_code
_entity_poly.pdbx_strand_id
1 'polypeptide(L)' 'MKQVYKVIWAEIAENDLQTIVSYIAEDSVSRALQILRKITKSASKLYQAPMRGRIIPEL' A
#
# COMPACT_ATOMS: atom_id res chain seq x y z
N MET A 1 -5.57 -7.00 -25.84
CA MET A 1 -5.09 -5.89 -25.00
C MET A 1 -4.98 -6.39 -23.57
N LYS A 2 -3.94 -6.06 -22.80
CA LYS A 2 -3.89 -6.41 -21.37
C LYS A 2 -4.86 -5.51 -20.60
N GLN A 3 -5.79 -6.10 -19.86
CA GLN A 3 -6.72 -5.37 -19.00
C GLN A 3 -5.92 -4.62 -17.92
N VAL A 4 -6.23 -3.34 -17.72
CA VAL A 4 -5.63 -2.51 -16.68
C VAL A 4 -6.72 -2.14 -15.67
N TYR A 5 -6.42 -2.31 -14.39
CA TYR A 5 -7.30 -2.01 -13.28
C TYR A 5 -6.87 -0.73 -12.56
N LYS A 6 -7.83 0.04 -12.05
CA LYS A 6 -7.55 1.18 -11.17
C LYS A 6 -7.31 0.68 -9.76
N VAL A 7 -6.19 1.05 -9.16
CA VAL A 7 -5.93 0.84 -7.74
C VAL A 7 -6.45 2.05 -6.99
N ILE A 8 -7.37 1.82 -6.05
CA ILE A 8 -7.94 2.84 -5.16
C ILE A 8 -7.68 2.44 -3.72
N TRP A 9 -7.50 3.44 -2.86
CA TRP A 9 -7.40 3.25 -1.42
C TRP A 9 -8.72 3.64 -0.78
N ALA A 10 -9.14 2.87 0.23
CA ALA A 10 -10.19 3.32 1.13
C ALA A 10 -9.62 4.40 2.05
N GLU A 11 -10.46 5.33 2.49
CA GLU A 11 -10.05 6.40 3.42
C GLU A 11 -9.36 5.86 4.67
N ILE A 12 -9.91 4.78 5.25
CA ILE A 12 -9.31 4.09 6.41
C ILE A 12 -7.88 3.61 6.09
N ALA A 13 -7.67 3.03 4.91
CA ALA A 13 -6.35 2.54 4.52
C ALA A 13 -5.34 3.68 4.26
N GLU A 14 -5.80 4.85 3.81
CA GLU A 14 -4.96 6.05 3.70
C GLU A 14 -4.59 6.59 5.09
N ASN A 15 -5.54 6.63 6.03
CA ASN A 15 -5.29 7.02 7.42
C ASN A 15 -4.34 6.05 8.13
N ASP A 16 -4.45 4.75 7.87
CA ASP A 16 -3.51 3.73 8.38
C ASP A 16 -2.09 4.00 7.88
N LEU A 17 -1.93 4.28 6.58
CA LEU A 17 -0.65 4.64 6.00
C LEU A 17 -0.07 5.90 6.65
N GLN A 18 -0.88 6.94 6.85
CA GLN A 18 -0.45 8.17 7.50
C GLN A 18 0.00 7.92 8.93
N THR A 19 -0.73 7.10 9.70
CA THR A 19 -0.39 6.75 11.08
C THR A 19 0.94 5.99 11.14
N ILE A 20 1.12 4.97 10.30
CA ILE A 20 2.36 4.18 10.23
C ILE A 20 3.56 5.07 9.85
N VAL A 21 3.41 5.92 8.83
CA VAL A 21 4.49 6.78 8.35
C VAL A 21 4.85 7.84 9.41
N SER A 22 3.86 8.45 10.06
CA SER A 22 4.09 9.44 11.13
C SER A 22 4.84 8.81 12.30
N TYR A 23 4.42 7.63 12.75
CA TYR A 23 5.09 6.91 13.83
C TYR A 23 6.56 6.61 13.52
N ILE A 24 6.87 6.15 12.30
CA ILE A 24 8.26 5.88 11.90
C ILE A 24 9.06 7.18 11.75
N ALA A 25 8.41 8.28 11.34
CA ALA A 25 9.07 9.56 11.12
C ALA A 25 9.56 10.22 12.42
N GLU A 26 8.98 9.86 13.57
CA GLU A 26 9.47 10.27 14.90
C GLU A 26 10.92 9.82 15.14
N ASP A 27 11.30 8.65 14.62
CA ASP A 27 12.67 8.13 14.68
C ASP A 27 13.49 8.50 13.43
N SER A 28 12.92 8.30 12.23
CA SER A 28 13.61 8.55 10.98
C SER A 28 12.67 8.86 9.81
N VAL A 29 12.62 10.13 9.41
CA VAL A 29 11.89 10.59 8.22
C VAL A 29 12.35 9.85 6.95
N SER A 30 13.66 9.62 6.79
CA SER A 30 14.20 8.88 5.64
C SER A 30 13.63 7.46 5.57
N ARG A 31 13.56 6.78 6.72
CA ARG A 31 12.99 5.44 6.81
C ARG A 31 11.49 5.43 6.54
N ALA A 32 10.76 6.42 7.07
CA ALA A 32 9.33 6.59 6.83
C ALA A 32 9.03 6.74 5.33
N LEU A 33 9.79 7.57 4.61
CA LEU A 33 9.66 7.75 3.16
C LEU A 33 9.99 6.47 2.37
N GLN A 34 11.01 5.72 2.79
CA GLN A 34 11.36 4.43 2.15
C GLN A 34 10.22 3.41 2.31
N ILE A 35 9.62 3.32 3.49
CA ILE A 35 8.49 2.42 3.75
C ILE A 35 7.26 2.83 2.94
N LEU A 36 6.90 4.12 2.93
CA LEU A 36 5.78 4.63 2.13
C LEU A 36 5.96 4.29 0.64
N ARG A 37 7.15 4.53 0.08
CA ARG A 37 7.47 4.17 -1.31
C ARG A 37 7.36 2.67 -1.56
N LYS A 38 7.81 1.83 -0.62
CA LYS A 38 7.73 0.38 -0.74
C LYS A 38 6.29 -0.12 -0.78
N ILE A 39 5.43 0.40 0.09
CA ILE A 39 4.01 0.02 0.16
C ILE A 39 3.28 0.47 -1.10
N THR A 40 3.35 1.76 -1.44
CA THR A 40 2.68 2.33 -2.62
C THR A 40 3.14 1.68 -3.93
N LYS A 41 4.45 1.42 -4.08
CA LYS A 41 4.98 0.69 -5.25
C LYS A 41 4.46 -0.74 -5.31
N SER A 42 4.31 -1.43 -4.18
CA SER A 42 3.79 -2.79 -4.14
C SER A 42 2.31 -2.83 -4.52
N ALA A 43 1.49 -1.92 -3.97
CA ALA A 43 0.08 -1.79 -4.30
C ALA A 43 -0.14 -1.38 -5.77
N SER A 44 0.68 -0.47 -6.31
CA SER A 44 0.56 -0.02 -7.70
C SER A 44 0.65 -1.17 -8.72
N LYS A 45 1.38 -2.24 -8.41
CA LYS A 45 1.53 -3.43 -9.28
C LYS A 45 0.23 -4.23 -9.44
N LEU A 46 -0.76 -4.03 -8.57
CA LEU A 46 -2.06 -4.68 -8.67
C LEU A 46 -2.85 -4.23 -9.91
N TYR A 47 -2.48 -3.10 -10.53
CA TYR A 47 -3.11 -2.62 -11.77
C TYR A 47 -3.08 -3.63 -12.92
N GLN A 48 -2.09 -4.53 -12.96
CA GLN A 48 -1.97 -5.60 -13.98
C GLN A 48 -2.26 -7.00 -13.43
N ALA A 49 -2.26 -7.17 -12.11
CA ALA A 49 -2.39 -8.47 -11.44
C ALA A 49 -3.21 -8.30 -10.15
N PRO A 50 -4.53 -8.05 -10.24
CA PRO A 50 -5.37 -7.75 -9.09
C PRO A 50 -5.47 -8.92 -8.10
N MET A 51 -5.33 -10.16 -8.57
CA MET A 51 -5.35 -11.36 -7.75
C MET A 51 -3.98 -11.71 -7.14
N ARG A 52 -3.01 -10.78 -7.18
CA ARG A 52 -1.70 -10.99 -6.57
C ARG A 52 -1.83 -10.91 -5.05
N GLY A 53 -1.58 -12.04 -4.40
CA GLY A 53 -1.67 -12.17 -2.96
C GLY A 53 -2.33 -13.49 -2.60
N ARG A 54 -2.53 -13.72 -1.30
CA ARG A 54 -3.39 -14.82 -0.85
C ARG A 54 -4.75 -14.24 -0.52
N ILE A 55 -5.80 -14.89 -1.00
CA ILE A 55 -7.15 -14.69 -0.48
C ILE A 55 -7.14 -15.37 0.90
N ILE A 56 -7.34 -14.60 1.95
CA ILE A 56 -7.48 -15.14 3.30
C ILE A 56 -8.97 -15.50 3.45
N PRO A 57 -9.33 -16.80 3.53
CA PRO A 57 -10.68 -17.15 3.93
C PRO A 57 -10.88 -16.63 5.35
N GLU A 58 -11.97 -15.90 5.55
CA GLU A 58 -12.40 -15.50 6.89
C GLU A 58 -12.62 -16.74 7.78
N LEU A 59 -12.14 -16.66 9.03
CA LEU A 59 -12.31 -17.69 10.06
C LEU A 59 -13.73 -17.68 10.63
#